data_AF-A0A921ISM7-F1
#
_entry.id   AF-A0A921ISM7-F1
#
_cell.length_a   1.000
_cell.length_b   1.000
_cell.length_c   1.000
_cell.angle_alpha   90.00
_cell.angle_beta   90.00
_cell.angle_gamma   90.00
#
_symmetry.space_group_name_H-M   'P 1'
#
loop_
_entity.id
_entity.type
_entity.pdbx_description
1 polymer ?
#
loop_
_entity_poly.entity_id
_entity_poly.type
_entity_poly.pdbx_seq_one_letter_code
_entity_poly.pdbx_strand_id
1 'polypeptide(L)'
;MALTRIQCIQYALDRPGVLTVLPGVRGMADLEDILAYVDATPAERDYAALAEMAPQSREARCVYCNHCQPCPAGLKIGTINKYYDLACLGDEMAAEHYRNLELHAGDCVGCGHCDSRCPFGVEQSARMAEIAEYFGV
;
A
#
# COMPACT_ATOMS: atom_id res chain seq x y z
N MET A 1 -11.50 -7.99 16.84
CA MET A 1 -10.74 -9.23 17.13
C MET A 1 -9.62 -9.35 16.12
N ALA A 2 -8.43 -9.81 16.50
CA ALA A 2 -7.32 -10.01 15.58
C ALA A 2 -7.16 -11.51 15.28
N LEU A 3 -6.82 -11.85 14.04
CA LEU A 3 -6.50 -13.22 13.68
C LEU A 3 -5.17 -13.67 14.31
N THR A 4 -5.07 -14.97 14.58
CA THR A 4 -3.80 -15.62 14.91
C THR A 4 -2.91 -15.71 13.67
N ARG A 5 -1.60 -15.95 13.87
CA ARG A 5 -0.67 -16.16 12.75
C ARG A 5 -1.07 -17.35 11.88
N ILE A 6 -1.55 -18.43 12.49
CA ILE A 6 -2.04 -19.64 11.79
C ILE A 6 -3.22 -19.29 10.88
N GLN A 7 -4.20 -18.54 11.41
CA GLN A 7 -5.36 -18.08 10.63
C GLN A 7 -4.95 -17.14 9.49
N CYS A 8 -3.99 -16.24 9.72
CA CYS A 8 -3.45 -15.37 8.67
C CYS A 8 -2.77 -16.16 7.54
N ILE A 9 -2.00 -17.21 7.88
CA ILE A 9 -1.34 -18.07 6.89
C ILE A 9 -2.39 -18.84 6.08
N GLN A 10 -3.39 -19.46 6.73
CA GLN A 10 -4.47 -20.16 6.03
C GLN A 10 -5.23 -19.21 5.10
N TYR A 11 -5.63 -18.04 5.59
CA TYR A 11 -6.34 -17.03 4.82
C TYR A 11 -5.61 -16.67 3.53
N ALA A 12 -4.28 -16.48 3.61
CA ALA A 12 -3.46 -16.10 2.48
C ALA A 12 -3.30 -17.25 1.47
N LEU A 13 -3.12 -18.49 1.94
CA LEU A 13 -3.04 -19.68 1.08
C LEU A 13 -4.36 -19.97 0.34
N ASP A 14 -5.49 -19.62 0.93
CA ASP A 14 -6.81 -19.80 0.31
C ASP A 14 -7.12 -18.75 -0.78
N ARG A 15 -6.28 -17.70 -0.93
CA ARG A 15 -6.49 -16.69 -1.97
C ARG A 15 -6.24 -17.30 -3.36
N PRO A 16 -7.13 -17.05 -4.35
CA PRO A 16 -6.90 -17.50 -5.71
C PRO A 16 -5.54 -17.06 -6.27
N GLY A 17 -4.76 -18.00 -6.81
CA GLY A 17 -3.47 -17.74 -7.43
C GLY A 17 -2.27 -17.68 -6.47
N VAL A 18 -2.48 -17.84 -5.16
CA VAL A 18 -1.38 -17.94 -4.19
C VAL A 18 -0.84 -19.37 -4.17
N LEU A 19 0.47 -19.52 -4.38
CA LEU A 19 1.18 -20.80 -4.29
C LEU A 19 1.98 -20.95 -2.99
N THR A 20 2.38 -19.84 -2.38
CA THR A 20 3.20 -19.82 -1.19
C THR A 20 2.95 -18.55 -0.38
N VAL A 21 3.12 -18.64 0.93
CA VAL A 21 3.12 -17.51 1.86
C VAL A 21 4.55 -17.35 2.38
N LEU A 22 5.10 -16.15 2.25
CA LEU A 22 6.43 -15.81 2.77
C LEU A 22 6.29 -14.97 4.04
N PRO A 23 6.25 -15.58 5.23
CA PRO A 23 6.12 -14.85 6.47
C PRO A 23 7.45 -14.19 6.87
N GLY A 24 7.37 -13.01 7.47
CA GLY A 24 8.55 -12.33 8.03
C GLY A 24 8.98 -12.96 9.35
N VAL A 25 10.28 -13.22 9.49
CA VAL A 25 10.89 -13.83 10.68
C VAL A 25 11.95 -12.89 11.23
N ARG A 26 11.81 -12.44 12.49
CA ARG A 26 12.84 -11.61 13.16
C ARG A 26 13.75 -12.43 14.07
N GLY A 27 13.36 -13.66 14.39
CA GLY A 27 14.11 -14.58 15.24
C GLY A 27 13.39 -15.91 15.42
N MET A 28 13.96 -16.80 16.23
CA MET A 28 13.49 -18.18 16.41
C MET A 28 12.03 -18.27 16.89
N ALA A 29 11.59 -17.39 17.79
CA ALA A 29 10.22 -17.40 18.27
C ALA A 29 9.19 -17.15 17.15
N ASP A 30 9.48 -16.20 16.23
CA ASP A 30 8.61 -15.98 15.06
C ASP A 30 8.59 -17.24 14.18
N LEU A 31 9.73 -17.92 14.01
CA LEU A 31 9.83 -19.14 13.20
C LEU A 31 9.03 -20.30 13.80
N GLU A 32 9.14 -20.53 15.11
CA GLU A 32 8.38 -21.57 15.82
C GLU A 32 6.87 -21.32 15.72
N ASP A 33 6.43 -20.08 15.96
CA ASP A 33 5.04 -19.64 15.80
C ASP A 33 4.50 -19.91 14.37
N ILE A 34 5.33 -19.64 13.35
CA ILE A 34 4.97 -19.85 11.94
C ILE A 34 4.91 -21.35 11.61
N LEU A 35 5.89 -22.13 12.04
CA LEU A 35 5.99 -23.55 11.74
C LEU A 35 4.86 -24.36 12.40
N ALA A 36 4.31 -23.89 13.53
CA ALA A 36 3.12 -24.48 14.14
C ALA A 36 1.92 -24.60 13.17
N TYR A 37 1.86 -23.78 12.11
CA TYR A 37 0.86 -23.91 11.06
C TYR A 37 0.85 -25.29 10.40
N VAL A 38 2.01 -25.93 10.25
CA VAL A 38 2.14 -27.24 9.58
C VAL A 38 1.35 -28.31 10.31
N ASP A 39 1.39 -28.27 11.65
CA ASP A 39 0.72 -29.22 12.53
C ASP A 39 -0.68 -28.78 13.00
N ALA A 40 -1.08 -27.53 12.69
CA ALA A 40 -2.35 -26.96 13.13
C ALA A 40 -3.56 -27.74 12.60
N THR A 41 -4.58 -27.92 13.44
CA THR A 41 -5.85 -28.56 13.09
C THR A 41 -6.71 -27.66 12.18
N PRO A 42 -7.70 -28.22 11.45
CA PRO A 42 -8.64 -27.40 10.68
C PRO A 42 -9.36 -26.33 11.52
N ALA A 43 -9.64 -26.60 12.80
CA ALA A 43 -10.27 -25.65 13.70
C ALA A 43 -9.35 -24.47 14.07
N GLU A 44 -8.05 -24.71 14.26
CA GLU A 44 -7.06 -23.64 14.52
C GLU A 44 -6.79 -22.79 13.28
N ARG A 45 -6.98 -23.38 12.10
CA ARG A 45 -6.87 -22.69 10.80
C ARG A 45 -8.15 -21.96 10.41
N ASP A 46 -9.27 -22.20 11.09
CA ASP A 46 -10.55 -21.56 10.79
C ASP A 46 -10.48 -20.05 11.02
N TYR A 47 -10.64 -19.28 9.95
CA TYR A 47 -10.63 -17.83 9.94
C TYR A 47 -12.03 -17.25 9.66
N ALA A 48 -13.11 -18.03 9.79
CA ALA A 48 -14.48 -17.59 9.52
C ALA A 48 -14.89 -16.34 10.32
N ALA A 49 -14.26 -16.11 11.48
CA ALA A 49 -14.42 -14.87 12.24
C ALA A 49 -14.06 -13.58 11.45
N LEU A 50 -13.29 -13.67 10.38
CA LEU A 50 -13.08 -12.56 9.44
C LEU A 50 -14.37 -12.10 8.76
N ALA A 51 -15.37 -12.98 8.58
CA ALA A 51 -16.64 -12.60 7.96
C ALA A 51 -17.39 -11.55 8.79
N GLU A 52 -17.17 -11.53 10.11
CA GLU A 52 -17.71 -10.52 11.03
C GLU A 52 -16.92 -9.20 10.95
N MET A 53 -15.70 -9.25 10.42
CA MET A 53 -14.89 -8.07 10.09
C MET A 53 -15.31 -7.57 8.70
N ALA A 54 -16.52 -7.01 8.64
CA ALA A 54 -17.15 -6.39 7.47
C ALA A 54 -16.16 -5.56 6.61
N PRO A 55 -16.39 -5.44 5.29
CA PRO A 55 -15.36 -5.04 4.33
C PRO A 55 -14.77 -3.70 4.73
N GLN A 56 -13.45 -3.69 4.98
CA GLN A 56 -12.70 -2.44 4.94
C GLN A 56 -13.08 -1.77 3.63
N SER A 57 -13.64 -0.58 3.71
CA SER A 57 -13.92 0.25 2.55
C SER A 57 -12.72 0.11 1.63
N ARG A 58 -12.96 -0.30 0.38
CA ARG A 58 -11.89 -0.42 -0.60
C ARG A 58 -11.55 1.00 -1.07
N GLU A 59 -11.21 1.86 -0.12
CA GLU A 59 -10.76 3.22 -0.37
C GLU A 59 -9.54 3.11 -1.27
N ALA A 60 -9.63 3.80 -2.40
CA ALA A 60 -8.56 3.85 -3.36
C ALA A 60 -7.34 4.46 -2.67
N ARG A 61 -6.32 3.64 -2.42
CA ARG A 61 -5.06 4.08 -1.82
C ARG A 61 -3.90 3.91 -2.78
N CYS A 62 -3.09 4.95 -2.93
CA CYS A 62 -1.86 4.85 -3.68
C CYS A 62 -0.88 3.93 -2.95
N VAL A 63 -0.34 2.93 -3.66
CA VAL A 63 0.71 2.01 -3.15
C VAL A 63 2.04 2.21 -3.87
N TYR A 64 2.21 3.33 -4.57
CA TYR A 64 3.44 3.72 -5.27
C TYR A 64 3.93 2.69 -6.32
N CYS A 65 3.01 1.89 -6.88
CA CYS A 65 3.32 0.84 -7.85
C CYS A 65 3.76 1.35 -9.24
N ASN A 66 3.70 2.66 -9.48
CA ASN A 66 4.06 3.31 -10.75
C ASN A 66 3.29 2.87 -12.01
N HIS A 67 2.12 2.24 -11.88
CA HIS A 67 1.26 1.92 -13.04
C HIS A 67 0.79 3.18 -13.79
N CYS A 68 0.74 4.33 -13.11
CA CYS A 68 0.45 5.63 -13.71
C CYS A 68 1.55 6.16 -14.65
N GLN A 69 2.76 5.57 -14.65
CA GLN A 69 3.93 6.04 -15.38
C GLN A 69 4.05 5.47 -16.80
N PRO A 70 4.53 6.23 -17.81
CA PRO A 70 5.05 7.59 -17.70
C PRO A 70 3.93 8.65 -17.61
N CYS A 71 4.14 9.67 -16.79
CA CYS A 71 3.35 10.89 -16.81
C CYS A 71 3.73 11.72 -18.06
N PRO A 72 2.76 12.24 -18.84
CA PRO A 72 3.04 13.09 -19.99
C PRO A 72 3.83 14.37 -19.65
N ALA A 73 3.66 14.90 -18.43
CA ALA A 73 4.40 16.05 -17.93
C ALA A 73 5.75 15.70 -17.28
N GLY A 74 6.16 14.42 -17.27
CA GLY A 74 7.43 13.96 -16.69
C GLY A 74 7.43 13.75 -15.17
N LEU A 75 6.30 14.01 -14.50
CA LEU A 75 6.19 13.86 -13.04
C LEU A 75 6.45 12.45 -12.55
N LYS A 76 7.27 12.33 -11.50
CA LYS A 76 7.50 11.07 -10.76
C LYS A 76 6.38 10.82 -9.75
N ILE A 77 5.14 10.66 -10.22
CA ILE A 77 3.90 10.54 -9.42
C ILE A 77 4.04 9.58 -8.22
N GLY A 78 4.55 8.36 -8.40
CA GLY A 78 4.71 7.41 -7.28
C GLY A 78 5.67 7.92 -6.20
N THR A 79 6.78 8.55 -6.60
CA THR A 79 7.75 9.17 -5.68
C THR A 79 7.16 10.38 -4.96
N ILE A 80 6.45 11.25 -5.70
CA ILE A 80 5.75 12.42 -5.14
C ILE A 80 4.76 11.99 -4.05
N ASN A 81 3.90 11.01 -4.35
CA ASN A 81 2.96 10.45 -3.37
C ASN A 81 3.68 9.87 -2.15
N LYS A 82 4.77 9.10 -2.37
CA LYS A 82 5.53 8.50 -1.26
C LYS A 82 6.09 9.55 -0.32
N TYR A 83 6.69 10.61 -0.86
CA TYR A 83 7.27 11.67 -0.03
C TYR A 83 6.21 12.47 0.70
N TYR A 84 5.09 12.78 0.04
CA TYR A 84 3.94 13.39 0.69
C TYR A 84 3.41 12.54 1.85
N ASP A 85 3.12 11.26 1.60
CA ASP A 85 2.53 10.37 2.60
C ASP A 85 3.46 10.17 3.81
N LEU A 86 4.79 10.16 3.61
CA LEU A 86 5.77 10.14 4.70
C LEU A 86 5.87 11.49 5.43
N ALA A 87 5.85 12.61 4.70
CA ALA A 87 5.86 13.94 5.30
C ALA A 87 4.64 14.18 6.20
N CYS A 88 3.44 13.72 5.80
CA CYS A 88 2.24 13.77 6.64
C CYS A 88 2.36 12.95 7.94
N LEU A 89 3.24 11.94 7.96
CA LEU A 89 3.57 11.17 9.17
C LEU A 89 4.68 11.80 10.02
N GLY A 90 5.17 12.98 9.65
CA GLY A 90 6.22 13.72 10.37
C GLY A 90 7.64 13.40 9.92
N ASP A 91 7.85 12.74 8.78
CA ASP A 91 9.18 12.52 8.22
C ASP A 91 9.69 13.78 7.50
N GLU A 92 10.51 14.58 8.19
CA GLU A 92 11.09 15.81 7.64
C GLU A 92 12.05 15.55 6.47
N MET A 93 12.75 14.41 6.47
CA MET A 93 13.68 14.03 5.40
C MET A 93 12.91 13.74 4.10
N ALA A 94 11.74 13.10 4.19
CA ALA A 94 10.87 12.91 3.04
C ALA A 94 10.39 14.26 2.46
N ALA A 95 10.05 15.23 3.32
CA ALA A 95 9.68 16.57 2.88
C ALA A 95 10.83 17.31 2.17
N GLU A 96 12.07 17.18 2.66
CA GLU A 96 13.25 17.71 1.97
C GLU A 96 13.51 17.03 0.63
N HIS A 97 13.38 15.70 0.56
CA HIS A 97 13.52 14.97 -0.69
C HIS A 97 12.47 15.36 -1.74
N TYR A 98 11.24 15.66 -1.34
CA TYR A 98 10.25 16.23 -2.23
C TYR A 98 10.70 17.60 -2.78
N ARG A 99 11.14 18.50 -1.90
CA ARG A 99 11.60 19.84 -2.30
C ARG A 99 12.76 19.81 -3.29
N ASN A 100 13.63 18.80 -3.21
CA ASN A 100 14.78 18.62 -4.10
C ASN A 100 14.45 17.90 -5.43
N LEU A 101 13.19 17.59 -5.72
CA LEU A 101 12.79 17.05 -7.04
C LEU A 101 12.94 18.12 -8.13
N GLU A 102 13.21 17.67 -9.36
CA GLU A 102 13.25 18.55 -10.55
C GLU A 102 11.85 19.04 -10.96
N LEU A 103 10.83 18.23 -10.71
CA LEU A 103 9.42 18.53 -10.97
C LEU A 103 8.60 18.18 -9.72
N HIS A 104 7.63 19.02 -9.40
CA HIS A 104 6.79 18.96 -8.21
C HIS A 104 5.33 18.75 -8.58
N ALA A 105 4.49 18.45 -7.59
CA ALA A 105 3.07 18.21 -7.84
C ALA A 105 2.35 19.40 -8.52
N GLY A 106 2.84 20.63 -8.30
CA GLY A 106 2.35 21.85 -8.95
C GLY A 106 2.57 21.91 -10.46
N ASP A 107 3.52 21.14 -11.03
CA ASP A 107 3.72 21.04 -12.49
C ASP A 107 2.66 20.13 -13.16
N CYS A 108 1.71 19.60 -12.39
CA CYS A 108 0.65 18.75 -12.91
C CYS A 108 -0.37 19.58 -13.71
N VAL A 109 -0.54 19.22 -14.98
CA VAL A 109 -1.51 19.87 -15.88
C VAL A 109 -2.93 19.31 -15.79
N GLY A 110 -3.21 18.43 -14.82
CA GLY A 110 -4.57 17.88 -14.61
C GLY A 110 -5.11 17.00 -15.74
N CYS A 111 -4.24 16.37 -16.55
CA CYS A 111 -4.67 15.66 -17.77
C CYS A 111 -5.46 14.35 -17.54
N GLY A 112 -5.49 13.81 -16.32
CA GLY A 112 -6.20 12.56 -15.99
C GLY A 112 -5.58 11.26 -16.53
N HIS A 113 -4.46 11.30 -17.28
CA HIS A 113 -3.81 10.10 -17.83
C HIS A 113 -3.49 9.05 -16.74
N CYS A 114 -2.98 9.50 -15.61
CA CYS A 114 -2.65 8.67 -14.46
C CYS A 114 -3.86 8.00 -13.82
N ASP A 115 -5.01 8.66 -13.84
CA ASP A 115 -6.23 8.22 -13.15
C ASP A 115 -6.79 6.99 -13.88
N SER A 116 -6.87 7.07 -15.21
CA SER A 116 -7.30 5.96 -16.07
C SER A 116 -6.43 4.71 -15.97
N ARG A 117 -5.18 4.87 -15.50
CA ARG A 117 -4.19 3.79 -15.40
C ARG A 117 -4.06 3.23 -13.99
N CYS A 118 -4.69 3.83 -12.99
CA CYS A 118 -4.56 3.36 -11.63
C CYS A 118 -5.38 2.08 -11.41
N PRO A 119 -4.76 0.92 -11.14
CA PRO A 119 -5.50 -0.32 -10.91
C PRO A 119 -6.28 -0.32 -9.58
N PHE A 120 -6.03 0.68 -8.73
CA PHE A 120 -6.67 0.86 -7.43
C PHE A 120 -7.74 1.96 -7.44
N GLY A 121 -7.98 2.63 -8.59
CA GLY A 121 -8.99 3.68 -8.72
C GLY A 121 -8.63 5.01 -8.03
N VAL A 122 -7.33 5.28 -7.81
CA VAL A 122 -6.89 6.54 -7.19
C VAL A 122 -6.92 7.66 -8.23
N GLU A 123 -7.59 8.76 -7.91
CA GLU A 123 -7.56 10.01 -8.68
C GLU A 123 -6.23 10.75 -8.42
N GLN A 124 -5.18 10.33 -9.12
CA GLN A 124 -3.84 10.87 -8.98
C GLN A 124 -3.76 12.35 -9.34
N SER A 125 -4.56 12.81 -10.32
CA SER A 125 -4.60 14.23 -10.70
C SER A 125 -5.11 15.12 -9.55
N ALA A 126 -6.20 14.73 -8.89
CA ALA A 126 -6.71 15.40 -7.70
C ALA A 126 -5.70 15.34 -6.54
N ARG A 127 -5.06 14.18 -6.36
CA ARG A 127 -4.00 14.01 -5.35
C ARG A 127 -2.79 14.91 -5.63
N MET A 128 -2.43 15.17 -6.88
CA MET A 128 -1.35 16.12 -7.18
C MET A 128 -1.71 17.54 -6.72
N ALA A 129 -2.96 17.98 -6.87
CA ALA A 129 -3.39 19.28 -6.38
C ALA A 129 -3.32 19.37 -4.85
N GLU A 130 -3.75 18.34 -4.13
CA GLU A 130 -3.62 18.23 -2.68
C GLU A 130 -2.16 18.31 -2.21
N ILE A 131 -1.26 17.59 -2.89
CA ILE A 131 0.17 17.59 -2.57
C ILE A 131 0.81 18.95 -2.86
N ALA A 132 0.41 19.58 -3.97
CA ALA A 132 0.86 20.92 -4.33
C ALA A 132 0.48 21.94 -3.25
N GLU A 133 -0.78 21.90 -2.78
CA GLU A 133 -1.27 22.72 -1.67
C GLU A 133 -0.48 22.48 -0.37
N TYR A 134 -0.25 21.22 0.00
CA TYR A 134 0.49 20.86 1.21
C TYR A 134 1.93 21.41 1.23
N PHE A 135 2.62 21.38 0.08
CA PHE A 135 4.00 21.87 -0.02
C PHE A 135 4.11 23.34 -0.45
N GLY A 136 2.99 24.00 -0.80
CA GLY A 136 2.95 25.39 -1.24
C GLY A 136 3.63 25.63 -2.59
N VAL A 137 3.45 24.69 -3.53
CA VAL A 137 4.02 24.74 -4.90
C VAL A 137 2.96 24.77 -5.98
#